data_AF-A0A0S4ICK2-F1
#
_entry.id   AF-A0A0S4ICK2-F1
#
_cell.length_a   1.000
_cell.length_b   1.000
_cell.length_c   1.000
_cell.angle_alpha   90.00
_cell.angle_beta   90.00
_cell.angle_gamma   90.00
#
_symmetry.space_group_name_H-M   'P 1'
#
loop_
_entity.id
_entity.type
_entity.pdbx_description
1 polymer ?
#
loop_
_entity_poly.entity_id
_entity_poly.type
_entity_poly.pdbx_seq_one_letter_code
_entity_poly.pdbx_strand_id
1 'polypeptide(L)'
;MRKTLTALLFAAALPTVAMAMPDGGPRHDGPHHRGGPAFHELDLSREQRDQIGKLMGDQMKQRHDITERYLGKLPAADQKAMKEEMQASRDKTDAAVRNLLKPDQQKKFDELQKERAAKKAEWQEFQAWKAEKAGKSQ
;
A
#
# COMPACT_ATOMS: atom_id res chain seq x y z
N MET A 1 47.73 -21.66 -11.99
CA MET A 1 47.70 -20.37 -11.27
C MET A 1 48.12 -19.25 -12.20
N ARG A 2 47.23 -18.29 -12.49
CA ARG A 2 47.53 -16.90 -12.86
C ARG A 2 46.20 -16.14 -12.82
N LYS A 3 46.12 -15.19 -11.91
CA LYS A 3 44.96 -14.38 -11.54
C LYS A 3 45.06 -13.08 -12.34
N THR A 4 43.97 -12.64 -12.98
CA THR A 4 43.83 -11.26 -13.46
C THR A 4 42.49 -10.72 -12.98
N LEU A 5 42.54 -10.13 -11.79
CA LEU A 5 41.53 -9.24 -11.25
C LEU A 5 41.52 -7.96 -12.10
N THR A 6 40.39 -7.65 -12.71
CA THR A 6 40.14 -6.30 -13.24
C THR A 6 38.82 -5.83 -12.64
N ALA A 7 38.93 -5.07 -11.55
CA ALA A 7 37.84 -4.35 -10.94
C ALA A 7 37.56 -3.09 -11.78
N LEU A 8 36.38 -3.00 -12.38
CA LEU A 8 35.87 -1.77 -13.00
C LEU A 8 34.67 -1.29 -12.17
N LEU A 9 34.99 -0.46 -11.16
CA LEU A 9 34.03 0.36 -10.44
C LEU A 9 33.65 1.55 -11.34
N PHE A 10 32.54 1.44 -12.06
CA PHE A 10 31.88 2.60 -12.66
C PHE A 10 30.94 3.22 -11.62
N ALA A 11 31.47 4.17 -10.86
CA ALA A 11 30.68 5.09 -10.05
C ALA A 11 29.94 6.06 -10.99
N ALA A 12 28.76 5.66 -11.45
CA ALA A 12 27.83 6.57 -12.12
C ALA A 12 27.18 7.48 -11.08
N ALA A 13 27.78 8.66 -10.87
CA ALA A 13 27.14 9.76 -10.19
C ALA A 13 26.00 10.30 -11.07
N LEU A 14 24.76 9.92 -10.76
CA LEU A 14 23.58 10.50 -11.40
C LEU A 14 23.31 11.89 -10.79
N PRO A 15 23.23 12.96 -11.59
CA PRO A 15 22.71 14.25 -11.14
C PRO A 15 21.24 14.09 -10.78
N THR A 16 20.93 14.29 -9.50
CA THR A 16 19.58 14.33 -8.95
C THR A 16 18.80 15.49 -9.57
N VAL A 17 18.01 15.19 -10.61
CA VAL A 17 16.94 16.10 -11.05
C VAL A 17 15.90 16.14 -9.94
N ALA A 18 15.85 17.25 -9.22
CA ALA A 18 14.75 17.61 -8.35
C ALA A 18 13.49 17.81 -9.21
N MET A 19 12.74 16.74 -9.46
CA MET A 19 11.39 16.86 -9.96
C MET A 19 10.55 17.45 -8.83
N ALA A 20 10.26 18.75 -8.95
CA ALA A 20 9.26 19.43 -8.17
C ALA A 20 7.93 18.69 -8.33
N MET A 21 7.54 17.90 -7.32
CA MET A 21 6.19 17.37 -7.23
C MET A 21 5.28 18.56 -6.89
N PRO A 22 4.26 18.86 -7.71
CA PRO A 22 3.25 19.84 -7.34
C PRO A 22 2.53 19.38 -6.08
N ASP A 23 2.59 20.26 -5.10
CA ASP A 23 1.94 20.17 -3.81
C ASP A 23 0.42 20.04 -3.97
N GLY A 24 -0.20 19.14 -3.21
CA GLY A 24 -1.65 19.16 -2.95
C GLY A 24 -2.57 18.51 -3.99
N GLY A 25 -2.55 17.18 -4.08
CA GLY A 25 -3.76 16.45 -4.51
C GLY A 25 -4.93 16.72 -3.53
N PRO A 26 -6.20 16.65 -3.97
CA PRO A 26 -7.35 16.99 -3.14
C PRO A 26 -7.34 16.25 -1.80
N ARG A 27 -7.32 17.00 -0.70
CA ARG A 27 -7.38 16.48 0.67
C ARG A 27 -8.75 15.79 0.89
N HIS A 28 -8.70 14.48 1.17
CA HIS A 28 -9.86 13.68 1.55
C HIS A 28 -10.21 13.89 3.04
N ASP A 29 -10.81 15.02 3.38
CA ASP A 29 -11.33 15.31 4.74
C ASP A 29 -12.85 15.54 4.71
N GLY A 30 -13.58 14.56 4.17
CA GLY A 30 -15.03 14.46 4.25
C GLY A 30 -15.42 13.07 4.72
N PRO A 31 -16.61 12.86 5.32
CA PRO A 31 -17.04 11.54 5.76
C PRO A 31 -16.86 10.56 4.59
N HIS A 32 -16.24 9.41 4.84
CA HIS A 32 -16.02 8.35 3.85
C HIS A 32 -17.37 7.81 3.38
N HIS A 33 -18.03 8.56 2.53
CA HIS A 33 -19.26 8.14 1.95
C HIS A 33 -18.92 7.23 0.78
N ARG A 34 -19.45 6.01 0.87
CA ARG A 34 -19.28 4.94 -0.09
C ARG A 34 -20.17 5.22 -1.31
N GLY A 35 -19.83 6.27 -2.05
CA GLY A 35 -20.53 6.76 -3.23
C GLY A 35 -19.86 8.05 -3.67
N GLY A 36 -19.50 8.18 -4.95
CA GLY A 36 -18.93 9.42 -5.46
C GLY A 36 -19.83 10.64 -5.21
N PRO A 37 -19.31 11.87 -5.40
CA PRO A 37 -20.05 13.11 -5.11
C PRO A 37 -21.46 13.15 -5.74
N ALA A 38 -21.63 12.51 -6.89
CA ALA A 38 -22.92 12.40 -7.59
C ALA A 38 -24.04 11.70 -6.80
N PHE A 39 -23.75 10.73 -5.92
CA PHE A 39 -24.80 10.00 -5.18
C PHE A 39 -25.26 10.72 -3.92
N HIS A 40 -24.51 11.73 -3.46
CA HIS A 40 -24.86 12.54 -2.29
C HIS A 40 -25.94 13.58 -2.55
N GLU A 41 -26.01 14.05 -3.79
CA GLU A 41 -26.99 15.04 -4.25
C GLU A 41 -28.34 14.39 -4.58
N LEU A 42 -28.38 13.07 -4.67
CA LEU A 42 -29.60 12.30 -4.84
C LEU A 42 -30.24 12.05 -3.47
N ASP A 43 -31.53 12.40 -3.33
CA ASP A 43 -32.31 12.08 -2.14
C ASP A 43 -32.67 10.58 -2.10
N LEU A 44 -31.65 9.76 -1.88
CA LEU A 44 -31.75 8.30 -1.87
C LEU A 44 -32.44 7.81 -0.60
N SER A 45 -33.39 6.88 -0.76
CA SER A 45 -33.92 6.12 0.35
C SER A 45 -32.84 5.26 1.02
N ARG A 46 -33.08 4.82 2.25
CA ARG A 46 -32.13 3.94 2.98
C ARG A 46 -31.82 2.65 2.21
N GLU A 47 -32.85 2.04 1.63
CA GLU A 47 -32.70 0.80 0.85
C GLU A 47 -31.89 1.03 -0.43
N GLN A 48 -32.11 2.15 -1.13
CA GLN A 48 -31.30 2.51 -2.30
C GLN A 48 -29.84 2.73 -1.92
N ARG A 49 -29.55 3.41 -0.80
CA ARG A 49 -28.17 3.61 -0.31
C ARG A 49 -27.49 2.27 0.00
N ASP A 50 -28.21 1.33 0.62
CA ASP A 50 -27.67 0.01 0.93
C ASP A 50 -27.36 -0.80 -0.34
N GLN A 51 -28.27 -0.78 -1.33
CA GLN A 51 -28.07 -1.45 -2.62
C GLN A 51 -26.90 -0.84 -3.41
N ILE A 52 -26.84 0.49 -3.50
CA ILE A 52 -25.74 1.20 -4.15
C ILE A 52 -24.41 0.92 -3.42
N GLY A 53 -24.41 0.93 -2.08
CA GLY A 53 -23.22 0.60 -1.29
C GLY A 53 -22.68 -0.80 -1.56
N LYS A 54 -23.56 -1.80 -1.78
CA LYS A 54 -23.17 -3.14 -2.22
C LYS A 54 -22.54 -3.12 -3.61
N LEU A 55 -23.20 -2.48 -4.58
CA LEU A 55 -22.69 -2.36 -5.95
C LEU A 55 -21.31 -1.68 -6.01
N MET A 56 -21.12 -0.60 -5.24
CA MET A 56 -19.83 0.08 -5.13
C MET A 56 -18.77 -0.80 -4.45
N GLY A 57 -19.16 -1.56 -3.43
CA GLY A 57 -18.30 -2.55 -2.78
C GLY A 57 -17.82 -3.63 -3.76
N ASP A 58 -18.73 -4.17 -4.57
CA ASP A 58 -18.40 -5.21 -5.54
C ASP A 58 -17.60 -4.66 -6.73
N GLN A 59 -17.88 -3.43 -7.17
CA GLN A 59 -17.05 -2.74 -8.15
C GLN A 59 -15.61 -2.56 -7.64
N MET A 60 -15.43 -2.18 -6.36
CA MET A 60 -14.09 -2.03 -5.78
C MET A 60 -13.34 -3.37 -5.72
N LYS A 61 -14.02 -4.45 -5.34
CA LYS A 61 -13.43 -5.81 -5.37
C LYS A 61 -13.03 -6.20 -6.81
N GLN A 62 -13.92 -6.01 -7.78
CA GLN A 62 -13.62 -6.31 -9.18
C GLN A 62 -12.42 -5.53 -9.70
N ARG A 63 -12.31 -4.23 -9.36
CA ARG A 63 -11.13 -3.42 -9.70
C ARG A 63 -9.85 -3.98 -9.08
N HIS A 64 -9.91 -4.41 -7.82
CA HIS A 64 -8.80 -5.05 -7.14
C HIS A 64 -8.40 -6.36 -7.84
N ASP A 65 -9.35 -7.26 -8.10
CA ASP A 65 -9.10 -8.55 -8.74
C ASP A 65 -8.54 -8.41 -10.16
N ILE A 66 -9.02 -7.41 -10.93
CA ILE A 66 -8.45 -7.08 -12.24
C ILE A 66 -6.98 -6.68 -12.05
N THR A 67 -6.71 -5.74 -11.15
CA THR A 67 -5.36 -5.22 -10.91
C THR A 67 -4.41 -6.33 -10.47
N GLU A 68 -4.79 -7.15 -9.49
CA GLU A 68 -3.96 -8.27 -9.01
C GLU A 68 -3.68 -9.29 -10.11
N ARG A 69 -4.67 -9.61 -10.96
CA ARG A 69 -4.46 -10.53 -12.09
C ARG A 69 -3.40 -10.02 -13.07
N TYR A 70 -3.31 -8.71 -13.29
CA TYR A 70 -2.29 -8.14 -14.16
C TYR A 70 -0.94 -7.96 -13.44
N LEU A 71 -0.94 -7.57 -12.16
CA LEU A 71 0.28 -7.52 -11.36
C LEU A 71 0.93 -8.91 -11.20
N GLY A 72 0.13 -9.97 -11.10
CA GLY A 72 0.62 -11.36 -11.06
C GLY A 72 1.33 -11.80 -12.34
N LYS A 73 1.14 -11.11 -13.47
CA LYS A 73 1.86 -11.37 -14.72
C LYS A 73 3.25 -10.72 -14.75
N LEU A 74 3.55 -9.81 -13.83
CA LEU A 74 4.88 -9.19 -13.75
C LEU A 74 5.92 -10.24 -13.36
N PRO A 75 7.16 -10.15 -13.88
CA PRO A 75 8.29 -10.94 -13.41
C PRO A 75 8.48 -10.81 -11.89
N ALA A 76 8.97 -11.88 -11.24
CA ALA A 76 9.18 -11.89 -9.80
C ALA A 76 10.13 -10.77 -9.31
N ALA A 77 11.11 -10.39 -10.14
CA ALA A 77 12.01 -9.28 -9.87
C ALA A 77 11.26 -7.93 -9.80
N ASP A 78 10.38 -7.67 -10.76
CA ASP A 78 9.60 -6.43 -10.83
C ASP A 78 8.55 -6.37 -9.71
N GLN A 79 7.92 -7.50 -9.38
CA GLN A 79 7.02 -7.58 -8.23
C GLN A 79 7.73 -7.28 -6.91
N LYS A 80 8.97 -7.76 -6.76
CA LYS A 80 9.80 -7.49 -5.59
C LYS A 80 10.21 -6.03 -5.53
N ALA A 81 10.70 -5.47 -6.64
CA ALA A 81 11.08 -4.06 -6.74
C ALA A 81 9.91 -3.14 -6.38
N MET A 82 8.71 -3.40 -6.90
CA MET A 82 7.50 -2.66 -6.57
C MET A 82 7.18 -2.72 -5.07
N LYS A 83 7.26 -3.90 -4.44
CA LYS A 83 7.01 -4.06 -3.00
C LYS A 83 8.04 -3.30 -2.15
N GLU A 84 9.31 -3.36 -2.53
CA GLU A 84 10.39 -2.64 -1.86
C GLU A 84 10.23 -1.12 -2.01
N GLU A 85 9.88 -0.64 -3.20
CA GLU A 85 9.63 0.78 -3.45
C GLU A 85 8.43 1.30 -2.63
N MET A 86 7.32 0.55 -2.60
CA MET A 86 6.17 0.87 -1.75
C MET A 86 6.54 0.90 -0.27
N GLN A 87 7.36 -0.04 0.21
CA GLN A 87 7.80 -0.09 1.60
C GLN A 87 8.70 1.12 1.92
N ALA A 88 9.68 1.41 1.06
CA ALA A 88 10.56 2.56 1.24
C ALA A 88 9.78 3.89 1.25
N SER A 89 8.78 4.04 0.38
CA SER A 89 7.90 5.21 0.37
C SER A 89 7.10 5.34 1.67
N ARG A 90 6.62 4.23 2.23
CA ARG A 90 5.92 4.21 3.53
C ARG A 90 6.85 4.59 4.67
N ASP A 91 8.02 3.96 4.75
CA ASP A 91 9.01 4.23 5.80
C ASP A 91 9.46 5.70 5.78
N LYS A 92 9.68 6.26 4.58
CA LYS A 92 9.98 7.69 4.41
C LYS A 92 8.86 8.58 4.92
N THR A 93 7.61 8.25 4.60
CA THR A 93 6.44 9.01 5.06
C THR A 93 6.28 8.91 6.58
N ASP A 94 6.42 7.71 7.14
CA ASP A 94 6.31 7.47 8.57
C ASP A 94 7.39 8.22 9.36
N ALA A 95 8.63 8.25 8.85
CA ALA A 95 9.71 9.06 9.43
C ALA A 95 9.39 10.56 9.39
N ALA A 96 8.89 11.06 8.26
CA ALA A 96 8.48 12.45 8.13
C ALA A 96 7.33 12.81 9.09
N VAL A 97 6.32 11.95 9.21
CA VAL A 97 5.22 12.11 10.18
C VAL A 97 5.78 12.15 11.60
N ARG A 98 6.63 11.19 11.97
CA ARG A 98 7.23 11.12 13.30
C ARG A 98 7.99 12.40 13.67
N ASN A 99 8.70 13.00 12.73
CA ASN A 99 9.43 14.25 12.93
C ASN A 99 8.53 15.47 13.20
N LEU A 100 7.27 15.43 12.77
CA LEU A 100 6.27 16.48 13.03
C LEU A 100 5.55 16.32 14.38
N LEU A 101 5.69 15.16 15.02
CA LEU A 101 5.02 14.84 16.28
C LEU A 101 5.81 15.35 17.50
N LYS A 102 5.08 15.73 18.56
CA LYS A 102 5.66 16.03 19.88
C LYS A 102 6.20 14.74 20.53
N PRO A 103 7.12 14.81 21.51
CA PRO A 103 7.71 13.62 22.14
C PRO A 103 6.71 12.58 22.66
N ASP A 104 5.62 13.02 23.32
CA ASP A 104 4.59 12.10 23.83
C ASP A 104 3.77 11.48 22.70
N GLN A 105 3.57 12.18 21.59
CA GLN A 105 2.90 11.66 20.39
C GLN A 105 3.80 10.69 19.63
N GLN A 106 5.12 10.92 19.60
CA GLN A 106 6.09 10.01 18.99
C GLN A 106 6.09 8.65 19.70
N LYS A 107 6.05 8.63 21.04
CA LYS A 107 5.94 7.37 21.81
C LYS A 107 4.71 6.57 21.39
N LYS A 108 3.54 7.21 21.37
CA LYS A 108 2.29 6.57 20.95
C LYS A 108 2.33 6.12 19.48
N PHE A 109 2.93 6.92 18.60
CA PHE A 109 3.09 6.56 17.19
C PHE A 109 3.99 5.33 17.03
N ASP A 110 5.12 5.29 17.72
CA ASP A 110 6.06 4.17 17.69
C ASP A 110 5.42 2.88 18.24
N GLU A 111 4.59 2.98 19.28
CA GLU A 111 3.77 1.86 19.79
C GLU A 111 2.75 1.36 18.75
N LEU A 112 1.99 2.27 18.13
CA LEU A 112 1.03 1.92 17.08
C LEU A 112 1.72 1.26 15.86
N GLN A 113 2.92 1.70 15.50
CA GLN A 113 3.71 1.08 14.43
C GLN A 113 4.11 -0.35 14.78
N LYS A 114 4.52 -0.61 16.03
CA LYS A 114 4.81 -1.97 16.51
C LYS A 114 3.56 -2.86 16.48
N GLU A 115 2.42 -2.35 16.94
CA GLU A 115 1.15 -3.10 16.88
C GLU A 115 0.73 -3.44 15.45
N ARG A 116 0.88 -2.49 14.51
CA ARG A 116 0.59 -2.73 13.09
C ARG A 116 1.52 -3.80 12.51
N ALA A 117 2.80 -3.78 12.86
CA ALA A 117 3.76 -4.79 12.42
C ALA A 117 3.39 -6.18 12.97
N ALA A 118 3.02 -6.28 14.25
CA ALA A 118 2.56 -7.52 14.86
C ALA A 118 1.29 -8.06 14.17
N LYS A 119 0.25 -7.23 14.00
CA LYS A 119 -0.99 -7.60 13.30
C LYS A 119 -0.73 -8.03 11.86
N LYS A 120 0.22 -7.40 11.16
CA LYS A 120 0.61 -7.79 9.81
C LYS A 120 1.28 -9.17 9.80
N ALA A 121 2.16 -9.45 10.76
CA ALA A 121 2.79 -10.76 10.90
C ALA A 121 1.77 -11.85 11.22
N GLU A 122 0.89 -11.63 12.20
CA GLU A 122 -0.21 -12.53 12.55
C GLU A 122 -1.12 -12.81 11.34
N TRP A 123 -1.46 -11.76 10.57
CA TRP A 123 -2.25 -11.93 9.36
C TRP A 123 -1.54 -12.75 8.29
N GLN A 124 -0.22 -12.59 8.13
CA GLN A 124 0.56 -13.42 7.20
C GLN A 124 0.59 -14.88 7.63
N GLU A 125 0.78 -15.16 8.91
CA GLU A 125 0.71 -16.52 9.47
C GLU A 125 -0.68 -17.13 9.25
N PHE A 126 -1.75 -16.36 9.50
CA PHE A 126 -3.12 -16.81 9.27
C PHE A 126 -3.38 -17.13 7.80
N GLN A 127 -2.88 -16.32 6.87
CA GLN A 127 -3.03 -16.58 5.43
C GLN A 127 -2.24 -17.83 5.00
N ALA A 128 -1.03 -18.03 5.53
CA ALA A 128 -0.25 -19.25 5.29
C ALA A 128 -0.98 -20.51 5.81
N TRP A 129 -1.53 -20.45 7.03
CA TRP A 129 -2.36 -21.51 7.60
C TRP A 129 -3.60 -21.80 6.74
N LYS A 130 -4.28 -20.75 6.26
CA LYS A 130 -5.46 -20.89 5.40
C LYS A 130 -5.11 -21.57 4.07
N ALA A 131 -3.97 -21.23 3.46
CA ALA A 131 -3.48 -21.87 2.24
C ALA A 131 -3.14 -23.35 2.47
N GLU A 132 -2.48 -23.68 3.59
CA GLU A 132 -2.19 -25.07 3.96
C GLU A 132 -3.46 -25.90 4.16
N LYS A 133 -4.48 -25.33 4.81
CA LYS A 133 -5.77 -25.99 5.03
C LYS A 133 -6.58 -26.18 3.73
N ALA A 134 -6.58 -25.18 2.85
CA ALA A 134 -7.22 -25.30 1.54
C ALA A 134 -6.55 -26.39 0.68
N GLY A 135 -5.21 -26.50 0.72
CA GLY A 135 -4.49 -27.56 0.01
C GLY A 135 -4.68 -28.97 0.57
N LYS A 136 -5.08 -29.10 1.85
CA LYS A 136 -5.39 -30.39 2.50
C LYS A 136 -6.84 -30.86 2.32
N SER A 137 -7.70 -30.04 1.70
CA SER A 137 -9.11 -30.33 1.48
C SER A 137 -9.44 -30.62 0.00
N GLN A 138 -8.42 -30.93 -0.80
CA GLN A 138 -8.52 -31.26 -2.22
C GLN A 138 -7.90 -32.63 -2.51
#